data_AF-A0A954QBK4-F1
#
_entry.id   AF-A0A954QBK4-F1
#
_cell.length_a   1.000
_cell.length_b   1.000
_cell.length_c   1.000
_cell.angle_alpha   90.00
_cell.angle_beta   90.00
_cell.angle_gamma   90.00
#
_symmetry.space_group_name_H-M   'P 1'
#
loop_
_entity.id
_entity.type
_entity.pdbx_description
1 polymer ?
#
loop_
_entity_poly.entity_id
_entity_poly.type
_entity_poly.pdbx_seq_one_letter_code
_entity_poly.pdbx_strand_id
1 'polypeptide(L)'
;VVNFFGNSGFYFALKSDTATTIPNNVLAIVRQPREQRTPQQTTELRTYYRGNICQDPQWKEMVDRLAAFRKQRTEFEQTIPTSMVMQEMGQPRETFVLTRGQYDKQADKVIASVPASLPPLPQDAASDRLALARWLVSPEHPLTSRVIVNRYWQMLFGTGLVETSEDFGSRGELPSHPELLDWLAVEFQESSAPSLSGSATARWNVKALLKLIVMSATYRQDSRVSPDHLERDPENRLLARGPRVRLQAEFIRDQALAVSGLLKHRIGGPSVSPYQPAGLWEELSSRGDSSKWTAQTFVQSTGDDLYRRSMYTFWKRTSPPPQMLALDAPDRETCTVRRARTNTPLQALILMNDPTYVESSRMLAERVLTEGGSTPEQRLTFAFRLVTGRLPTEPELEVMQSVLQEQSELYKNETDKAKQLLSNGDRTWNSELDPCEFAAWTMLSSMILNLDETVTKS
;
A
#
# COMPACT_ATOMS: atom_id res chain seq x y z
N VAL A 1 -5.87 -32.24 -56.51
CA VAL A 1 -6.38 -33.52 -57.03
C VAL A 1 -6.85 -34.37 -55.86
N VAL A 2 -8.16 -34.42 -55.64
CA VAL A 2 -8.92 -35.59 -55.16
C VAL A 2 -10.27 -35.46 -55.84
N ASN A 3 -10.64 -36.47 -56.62
CA ASN A 3 -11.85 -36.50 -57.43
C ASN A 3 -12.71 -37.67 -56.93
N PHE A 4 -13.94 -37.41 -56.50
CA PHE A 4 -14.94 -38.45 -56.25
C PHE A 4 -16.27 -38.02 -56.88
N PHE A 5 -16.51 -38.55 -58.09
CA PHE A 5 -17.82 -38.96 -58.65
C PHE A 5 -19.06 -38.12 -58.33
N GLY A 6 -19.21 -36.95 -58.97
CA GLY A 6 -20.49 -36.24 -59.05
C GLY A 6 -20.64 -35.50 -60.38
N ASN A 7 -21.87 -35.39 -60.89
CA ASN A 7 -22.19 -34.63 -62.11
C ASN A 7 -21.70 -33.18 -61.97
N SER A 8 -20.71 -32.80 -62.77
CA SER A 8 -20.24 -31.42 -62.88
C SER A 8 -21.23 -30.61 -63.71
N GLY A 9 -21.90 -29.64 -63.09
CA GLY A 9 -22.73 -28.64 -63.76
C GLY A 9 -22.24 -27.23 -63.46
N PHE A 10 -22.41 -26.31 -64.41
CA PHE A 10 -22.26 -24.87 -64.14
C PHE A 10 -23.50 -24.40 -63.37
N TYR A 11 -23.29 -23.87 -62.16
CA TYR A 11 -24.35 -23.21 -61.40
C TYR A 11 -24.10 -21.71 -61.42
N PHE A 12 -25.06 -20.95 -61.95
CA PHE A 12 -25.04 -19.50 -61.85
C PHE A 12 -25.71 -19.10 -60.53
N ALA A 13 -24.94 -18.54 -59.60
CA ALA A 13 -25.51 -17.85 -58.46
C ALA A 13 -25.88 -16.42 -58.89
N LEU A 14 -27.16 -16.08 -58.79
CA LEU A 14 -27.67 -14.75 -59.07
C LEU A 14 -27.18 -13.81 -57.95
N LYS A 15 -25.97 -13.26 -58.11
CA LYS A 15 -25.49 -12.15 -57.27
C LYS A 15 -26.14 -10.86 -57.77
N SER A 16 -27.31 -10.57 -57.22
CA SER A 16 -27.85 -9.21 -57.26
C SER A 16 -27.13 -8.40 -56.18
N ASP A 17 -26.31 -7.44 -56.59
CA ASP A 17 -25.65 -6.48 -55.68
C ASP A 17 -26.64 -5.47 -55.04
N THR A 18 -27.95 -5.71 -55.17
CA THR A 18 -29.03 -4.86 -54.61
C THR A 18 -30.16 -5.64 -53.92
N ALA A 19 -30.10 -6.97 -53.84
CA ALA A 19 -31.11 -7.76 -53.12
C ALA A 19 -30.75 -7.91 -51.65
N THR A 20 -31.15 -6.93 -50.81
CA THR A 20 -31.26 -7.16 -49.37
C THR A 20 -32.26 -8.32 -49.17
N THR A 21 -31.75 -9.52 -48.93
CA THR A 21 -32.60 -10.70 -48.80
C THR A 21 -33.42 -10.54 -47.53
N ILE A 22 -34.71 -10.20 -47.68
CA ILE A 22 -35.59 -10.00 -46.53
C ILE A 22 -35.66 -11.32 -45.76
N PRO A 23 -35.35 -11.35 -44.46
CA PRO A 23 -35.40 -12.55 -43.65
C PRO A 23 -36.79 -13.23 -43.72
N ASN A 24 -36.80 -14.57 -43.77
CA ASN A 24 -38.03 -15.35 -43.95
C ASN A 24 -39.10 -15.07 -42.87
N ASN A 25 -38.67 -14.80 -41.63
CA ASN A 25 -39.56 -14.37 -40.54
C ASN A 25 -40.22 -13.02 -40.85
N VAL A 26 -39.49 -12.04 -41.35
CA VAL A 26 -40.05 -10.73 -41.73
C VAL A 26 -41.01 -10.87 -42.92
N LEU A 27 -40.64 -11.67 -43.93
CA LEU A 27 -41.52 -11.98 -45.07
C LEU A 27 -42.83 -12.64 -44.64
N ALA A 28 -42.77 -13.58 -43.68
CA ALA A 28 -43.96 -14.23 -43.14
C ALA A 28 -44.91 -13.23 -42.46
N ILE A 29 -44.37 -12.23 -41.74
CA ILE A 29 -45.17 -11.19 -41.09
C ILE A 29 -45.77 -10.22 -42.12
N VAL A 30 -45.01 -9.82 -43.15
CA VAL A 30 -45.50 -8.92 -44.21
C VAL A 30 -46.69 -9.54 -44.97
N ARG A 31 -46.67 -10.87 -45.17
CA ARG A 31 -47.75 -11.61 -45.84
C ARG A 31 -49.05 -11.71 -45.04
N GLN A 32 -49.02 -11.45 -43.74
CA GLN A 32 -50.23 -11.41 -42.91
C GLN A 32 -50.94 -10.06 -43.03
N PRO A 33 -52.29 -10.02 -43.09
CA PRO A 33 -53.07 -8.79 -43.02
C PRO A 33 -52.71 -7.97 -41.77
N ARG A 34 -52.72 -6.64 -41.89
CA ARG A 34 -52.25 -5.74 -40.81
C ARG A 34 -53.05 -5.93 -39.52
N GLU A 35 -54.33 -6.24 -39.65
CA GLU A 35 -55.30 -6.42 -38.57
C GLU A 35 -55.07 -7.71 -37.77
N GLN A 36 -54.33 -8.67 -38.36
CA GLN A 36 -54.03 -9.97 -37.77
C GLN A 36 -52.62 -10.03 -37.17
N ARG A 37 -51.83 -8.95 -37.28
CA ARG A 37 -50.47 -8.88 -36.74
C ARG A 37 -50.52 -8.62 -35.23
N THR A 38 -49.79 -9.43 -34.48
CA THR A 38 -49.58 -9.22 -33.05
C THR A 38 -48.71 -7.97 -32.79
N PRO A 39 -48.75 -7.40 -31.57
CA PRO A 39 -47.88 -6.29 -31.18
C PRO A 39 -46.38 -6.60 -31.32
N GLN A 40 -45.98 -7.85 -31.05
CA GLN A 40 -44.59 -8.30 -31.18
C GLN A 40 -44.15 -8.33 -32.66
N GLN A 41 -44.98 -8.89 -33.54
CA GLN A 41 -44.73 -8.91 -34.99
C GLN A 41 -44.66 -7.49 -35.58
N THR A 42 -45.49 -6.57 -35.11
CA THR A 42 -45.45 -5.16 -35.52
C THR A 42 -44.14 -4.48 -35.08
N THR A 43 -43.65 -4.82 -33.89
CA THR A 43 -42.38 -4.30 -33.36
C THR A 43 -41.17 -4.86 -34.12
N GLU A 44 -41.22 -6.14 -34.50
CA GLU A 44 -40.19 -6.81 -35.28
C GLU A 44 -40.09 -6.21 -36.70
N LEU A 45 -41.23 -6.01 -37.37
CA LEU A 45 -41.31 -5.33 -38.67
C LEU A 45 -40.74 -3.91 -38.61
N ARG A 46 -41.12 -3.14 -37.58
CA ARG A 46 -40.63 -1.78 -37.38
C ARG A 46 -39.11 -1.75 -37.16
N THR A 47 -38.60 -2.67 -36.34
CA THR A 47 -37.16 -2.81 -36.08
C THR A 47 -36.41 -3.16 -37.36
N TYR A 48 -36.92 -4.12 -38.15
CA TYR A 48 -36.30 -4.50 -39.42
C TYR A 48 -36.28 -3.35 -40.43
N TYR A 49 -37.42 -2.69 -40.64
CA TYR A 49 -37.53 -1.54 -41.55
C TYR A 49 -36.57 -0.42 -41.15
N ARG A 50 -36.57 -0.06 -39.87
CA ARG A 50 -35.70 1.00 -39.33
C ARG A 50 -34.21 0.63 -39.38
N GLY A 51 -33.85 -0.63 -39.16
CA GLY A 51 -32.45 -1.07 -39.17
C GLY A 51 -31.85 -1.25 -40.56
N ASN A 52 -32.67 -1.61 -41.57
CA ASN A 52 -32.16 -2.09 -42.87
C ASN A 52 -32.66 -1.31 -44.09
N ILE A 53 -33.80 -0.60 -43.99
CA ILE A 53 -34.46 0.02 -45.15
C ILE A 53 -34.60 1.54 -45.01
N CYS A 54 -34.84 2.05 -43.80
CA CYS A 54 -35.10 3.47 -43.54
C CYS A 54 -33.92 4.36 -43.97
N GLN A 55 -34.15 5.24 -44.96
CA GLN A 55 -33.17 6.21 -45.45
C GLN A 55 -33.38 7.63 -44.90
N ASP A 56 -34.32 7.81 -43.96
CA ASP A 56 -34.63 9.10 -43.36
C ASP A 56 -33.38 9.72 -42.69
N PRO A 57 -32.97 10.94 -43.07
CA PRO A 57 -31.79 11.59 -42.50
C PRO A 57 -31.83 11.76 -40.99
N GLN A 58 -33.00 12.08 -40.41
CA GLN A 58 -33.16 12.26 -38.97
C GLN A 58 -33.02 10.91 -38.23
N TRP A 59 -33.55 9.84 -38.82
CA TRP A 59 -33.40 8.49 -38.25
C TRP A 59 -31.94 8.03 -38.28
N LYS A 60 -31.23 8.24 -39.40
CA LYS A 60 -29.80 7.91 -39.51
C LYS A 60 -28.96 8.68 -38.49
N GLU A 61 -29.17 9.99 -38.38
CA GLU A 61 -28.48 10.82 -37.39
C GLU A 61 -28.73 10.31 -35.95
N MET A 62 -29.98 9.97 -35.62
CA MET A 62 -30.31 9.42 -34.29
C MET A 62 -29.64 8.07 -34.03
N VAL A 63 -29.56 7.18 -35.03
CA VAL A 63 -28.89 5.88 -34.91
C VAL A 63 -27.38 6.06 -34.73
N ASP A 64 -26.75 6.94 -35.50
CA ASP A 64 -25.32 7.24 -35.39
C ASP A 64 -24.99 7.85 -34.03
N ARG A 65 -25.83 8.77 -33.53
CA ARG A 65 -25.68 9.34 -32.18
C ARG A 65 -25.87 8.29 -31.10
N LEU A 66 -26.84 7.39 -31.22
CA LEU A 66 -27.03 6.29 -30.27
C LEU A 66 -25.84 5.33 -30.27
N ALA A 67 -25.29 5.01 -31.44
CA ALA A 67 -24.09 4.18 -31.57
C ALA A 67 -22.87 4.86 -30.93
N ALA A 68 -22.69 6.17 -31.17
CA ALA A 68 -21.64 6.96 -30.54
C ALA A 68 -21.79 6.99 -29.01
N PHE A 69 -22.99 7.24 -28.48
CA PHE A 69 -23.22 7.24 -27.03
C PHE A 69 -23.04 5.85 -26.41
N ARG A 70 -23.44 4.77 -27.10
CA ARG A 70 -23.16 3.40 -26.63
C ARG A 70 -21.67 3.12 -26.61
N LYS A 71 -20.93 3.54 -27.63
CA LYS A 71 -19.47 3.42 -27.69
C LYS A 71 -18.81 4.19 -26.54
N GLN A 72 -19.16 5.45 -26.34
CA GLN A 72 -18.67 6.29 -25.24
C GLN A 72 -18.98 5.66 -23.87
N ARG A 73 -20.18 5.11 -23.70
CA ARG A 73 -20.56 4.40 -22.48
C ARG A 73 -19.69 3.17 -22.25
N THR A 74 -19.50 2.32 -23.26
CA THR A 74 -18.66 1.12 -23.13
C THR A 74 -17.20 1.49 -22.83
N GLU A 75 -16.66 2.49 -23.52
CA GLU A 75 -15.30 3.00 -23.29
C GLU A 75 -15.17 3.52 -21.86
N PHE A 76 -16.15 4.28 -21.36
CA PHE A 76 -16.19 4.75 -19.98
C PHE A 76 -16.30 3.59 -18.98
N GLU A 77 -17.21 2.63 -19.20
CA GLU A 77 -17.38 1.45 -18.34
C GLU A 77 -16.09 0.62 -18.25
N GLN A 78 -15.31 0.52 -19.32
CA GLN A 78 -14.00 -0.14 -19.33
C GLN A 78 -12.94 0.60 -18.51
N THR A 79 -13.10 1.89 -18.26
CA THR A 79 -12.20 2.64 -17.36
C THR A 79 -12.51 2.41 -15.88
N ILE A 80 -13.69 1.86 -15.55
CA ILE A 80 -14.09 1.60 -14.17
C ILE A 80 -13.27 0.41 -13.65
N PRO A 81 -12.44 0.59 -12.60
CA PRO A 81 -11.73 -0.52 -12.00
C PRO A 81 -12.72 -1.56 -11.47
N THR A 82 -12.63 -2.79 -11.96
CA THR A 82 -13.43 -3.91 -11.45
C THR A 82 -12.58 -4.74 -10.49
N SER A 83 -13.24 -5.33 -9.49
CA SER A 83 -12.60 -6.27 -8.57
C SER A 83 -13.42 -7.55 -8.56
N MET A 84 -12.73 -8.69 -8.60
CA MET A 84 -13.40 -9.98 -8.46
C MET A 84 -13.94 -10.09 -7.04
N VAL A 85 -15.25 -10.29 -6.91
CA VAL A 85 -15.91 -10.55 -5.64
C VAL A 85 -16.34 -12.01 -5.58
N MET A 86 -16.33 -12.59 -4.38
CA MET A 86 -16.94 -13.89 -4.15
C MET A 86 -18.43 -13.69 -3.92
N GLN A 87 -19.26 -14.33 -4.75
CA GLN A 87 -20.71 -14.40 -4.55
C GLN A 87 -21.05 -15.75 -3.91
N GLU A 88 -21.96 -15.74 -2.93
CA GLU A 88 -22.50 -16.97 -2.35
C GLU A 88 -23.26 -17.80 -3.39
N MET A 89 -23.07 -19.11 -3.34
CA MET A 89 -23.79 -20.02 -4.23
C MET A 89 -25.25 -20.15 -3.79
N GLY A 90 -26.19 -20.18 -4.74
CA GLY A 90 -27.61 -20.40 -4.41
C GLY A 90 -27.86 -21.73 -3.67
N GLN A 91 -27.01 -22.73 -3.92
CA GLN A 91 -26.91 -23.95 -3.13
C GLN A 91 -25.46 -24.12 -2.62
N PRO A 92 -25.23 -24.11 -1.30
CA PRO A 92 -23.90 -24.32 -0.74
C PRO A 92 -23.34 -25.70 -1.10
N ARG A 93 -22.02 -25.77 -1.31
CA ARG A 93 -21.33 -27.05 -1.54
C ARG A 93 -21.29 -27.86 -0.25
N GLU A 94 -21.62 -29.13 -0.35
CA GLU A 94 -21.38 -30.07 0.74
C GLU A 94 -19.88 -30.25 0.95
N THR A 95 -19.45 -30.12 2.20
CA THR A 95 -18.04 -30.25 2.60
C THR A 95 -17.93 -31.34 3.65
N PHE A 96 -16.87 -32.13 3.59
CA PHE A 96 -16.67 -33.30 4.45
C PHE A 96 -15.26 -33.32 5.03
N VAL A 97 -15.10 -33.87 6.23
CA VAL A 97 -13.78 -34.24 6.77
C VAL A 97 -13.19 -35.31 5.87
N LEU A 98 -11.90 -35.20 5.52
CA LEU A 98 -11.21 -36.19 4.70
C LEU A 98 -10.41 -37.15 5.57
N THR A 99 -10.61 -38.45 5.37
CA THR A 99 -9.88 -39.49 6.13
C THR A 99 -8.40 -39.41 5.78
N ARG A 100 -7.57 -38.96 6.73
CA ARG A 100 -6.12 -38.71 6.54
C ARG A 100 -5.82 -37.80 5.35
N GLY A 101 -6.73 -36.89 5.00
CA GLY A 101 -6.57 -35.97 3.87
C GLY A 101 -6.76 -36.59 2.48
N GLN A 102 -7.21 -37.85 2.37
CA GLN A 102 -7.50 -38.47 1.07
C GLN A 102 -8.78 -37.88 0.47
N TYR A 103 -8.67 -37.26 -0.71
CA TYR A 103 -9.76 -36.49 -1.35
C TYR A 103 -10.97 -37.33 -1.75
N ASP A 104 -10.77 -38.63 -1.96
CA ASP A 104 -11.79 -39.61 -2.35
C ASP A 104 -12.43 -40.30 -1.14
N LYS A 105 -11.94 -40.07 0.08
CA LYS A 105 -12.45 -40.66 1.32
C LYS A 105 -13.06 -39.63 2.26
N GLN A 106 -14.28 -39.25 1.92
CA GLN A 106 -15.13 -38.40 2.75
C GLN A 106 -15.57 -39.15 4.01
N ALA A 107 -15.49 -38.46 5.15
CA ALA A 107 -16.01 -38.87 6.44
C ALA A 107 -17.21 -37.96 6.79
N ASP A 108 -17.22 -37.35 7.97
CA ASP A 108 -18.36 -36.56 8.44
C ASP A 108 -18.56 -35.28 7.62
N LYS A 109 -19.82 -34.98 7.31
CA LYS A 109 -20.21 -33.70 6.72
C LYS A 109 -19.99 -32.58 7.73
N VAL A 110 -19.37 -31.50 7.29
CA VAL A 110 -19.15 -30.31 8.11
C VAL A 110 -20.04 -29.16 7.64
N ILE A 111 -20.46 -28.34 8.59
CA ILE A 111 -21.20 -27.10 8.36
C ILE A 111 -20.36 -25.92 8.82
N ALA A 112 -20.64 -24.74 8.29
CA ALA A 112 -20.02 -23.51 8.76
C ALA A 112 -20.37 -23.28 10.25
N SER A 113 -19.35 -23.06 11.06
CA SER A 113 -19.47 -22.76 12.49
C SER A 113 -18.18 -22.09 12.98
N VAL A 114 -18.16 -21.71 14.26
CA VAL A 114 -16.99 -21.17 14.96
C VAL A 114 -16.32 -22.25 15.83
N PRO A 115 -15.04 -22.11 16.19
CA PRO A 115 -14.37 -23.06 17.08
C PRO A 115 -15.12 -23.21 18.41
N ALA A 116 -15.38 -24.45 18.83
CA ALA A 116 -16.16 -24.74 20.04
C ALA A 116 -15.49 -24.30 21.36
N SER A 117 -14.18 -24.02 21.33
CA SER A 117 -13.43 -23.47 22.45
C SER A 117 -13.62 -21.96 22.64
N LEU A 118 -14.30 -21.29 21.71
CA LEU A 118 -14.62 -19.87 21.75
C LEU A 118 -16.14 -19.70 21.92
N PRO A 119 -16.62 -18.49 22.25
CA PRO A 119 -18.05 -18.24 22.39
C PRO A 119 -18.82 -18.70 21.15
N PRO A 120 -20.00 -19.33 21.30
CA PRO A 120 -20.80 -19.78 20.16
C PRO A 120 -21.32 -18.59 19.33
N LEU A 121 -21.75 -18.86 18.10
CA LEU A 121 -22.54 -17.89 17.34
C LEU A 121 -23.89 -17.64 18.06
N PRO A 122 -24.46 -16.43 17.95
CA PRO A 122 -25.83 -16.18 18.43
C PRO A 122 -26.82 -17.17 17.82
N GLN A 123 -27.81 -17.64 18.59
CA GLN A 123 -28.73 -18.71 18.18
C GLN A 123 -29.48 -18.42 16.87
N ASP A 124 -29.77 -17.15 16.59
CA ASP A 124 -30.51 -16.71 15.38
C ASP A 124 -29.59 -16.21 14.25
N ALA A 125 -28.27 -16.30 14.42
CA ALA A 125 -27.33 -15.87 13.38
C ALA A 125 -27.21 -16.96 12.30
N ALA A 126 -27.36 -16.57 11.04
CA ALA A 126 -26.97 -17.43 9.92
C ALA A 126 -25.46 -17.74 10.01
N SER A 127 -25.04 -18.98 9.80
CA SER A 127 -23.61 -19.35 9.77
C SER A 127 -22.91 -18.89 8.48
N ASP A 128 -22.91 -17.59 8.22
CA ASP A 128 -22.34 -16.96 7.04
C ASP A 128 -21.13 -16.07 7.38
N ARG A 129 -20.52 -15.48 6.34
CA ARG A 129 -19.36 -14.59 6.49
C ARG A 129 -19.67 -13.32 7.29
N LEU A 130 -20.90 -12.82 7.23
CA LEU A 130 -21.30 -11.62 7.96
C LEU A 130 -21.44 -11.92 9.46
N ALA A 131 -22.00 -13.08 9.81
CA ALA A 131 -22.07 -13.54 11.19
C ALA A 131 -20.68 -13.77 11.77
N LEU A 132 -19.77 -14.41 11.02
CA LEU A 132 -18.37 -14.55 11.44
C LEU A 132 -17.72 -13.17 11.68
N ALA A 133 -17.92 -12.21 10.78
CA ALA A 133 -17.36 -10.86 10.92
C ALA A 133 -17.90 -10.14 12.16
N ARG A 134 -19.20 -10.22 12.43
CA ARG A 134 -19.83 -9.65 13.63
C ARG A 134 -19.36 -10.33 14.91
N TRP A 135 -19.25 -11.66 14.88
CA TRP A 135 -18.76 -12.48 15.99
C TRP A 135 -17.32 -12.13 16.36
N LEU A 136 -16.43 -11.95 15.37
CA LEU A 136 -15.03 -11.59 15.61
C LEU A 136 -14.86 -10.28 16.37
N VAL A 137 -15.73 -9.30 16.16
CA VAL A 137 -15.66 -7.98 16.83
C VAL A 137 -16.66 -7.82 17.97
N SER A 138 -17.32 -8.92 18.37
CA SER A 138 -18.29 -8.91 19.46
C SER A 138 -17.64 -8.62 20.81
N PRO A 139 -18.33 -7.95 21.75
CA PRO A 139 -17.88 -7.78 23.15
C PRO A 139 -17.50 -9.09 23.83
N GLU A 140 -18.19 -10.17 23.48
CA GLU A 140 -18.02 -11.48 24.10
C GLU A 140 -16.78 -12.22 23.57
N HIS A 141 -16.22 -11.79 22.42
CA HIS A 141 -15.09 -12.48 21.82
C HIS A 141 -13.76 -12.13 22.53
N PRO A 142 -13.07 -13.11 23.15
CA PRO A 142 -11.98 -12.82 24.08
C PRO A 142 -10.67 -12.41 23.40
N LEU A 143 -10.43 -12.73 22.13
CA LEU A 143 -9.09 -12.60 21.55
C LEU A 143 -8.88 -11.35 20.67
N THR A 144 -9.88 -10.95 19.87
CA THR A 144 -9.69 -9.94 18.82
C THR A 144 -9.11 -8.62 19.31
N SER A 145 -9.68 -8.05 20.38
CA SER A 145 -9.18 -6.80 20.95
C SER A 145 -7.78 -6.96 21.53
N ARG A 146 -7.55 -8.02 22.32
CA ARG A 146 -6.23 -8.36 22.91
C ARG A 146 -5.14 -8.52 21.85
N VAL A 147 -5.40 -9.28 20.80
CA VAL A 147 -4.45 -9.52 19.70
C VAL A 147 -4.12 -8.21 18.98
N ILE A 148 -5.11 -7.39 18.66
CA ILE A 148 -4.89 -6.12 17.96
C ILE A 148 -4.15 -5.12 18.84
N VAL A 149 -4.53 -4.98 20.11
CA VAL A 149 -3.84 -4.12 21.08
C VAL A 149 -2.38 -4.56 21.23
N ASN A 150 -2.12 -5.86 21.36
CA ASN A 150 -0.75 -6.38 21.45
C ASN A 150 0.10 -6.05 20.22
N ARG A 151 -0.49 -6.09 19.02
CA ARG A 151 0.20 -5.69 17.78
C ARG A 151 0.54 -4.21 17.75
N TYR A 152 -0.37 -3.34 18.19
CA TYR A 152 -0.07 -1.91 18.30
C TYR A 152 0.94 -1.61 19.40
N TRP A 153 0.86 -2.32 20.52
CA TRP A 153 1.86 -2.27 21.58
C TRP A 153 3.23 -2.68 21.04
N GLN A 154 3.33 -3.82 20.35
CA GLN A 154 4.57 -4.29 19.73
C GLN A 154 5.14 -3.30 18.71
N MET A 155 4.28 -2.66 17.91
CA MET A 155 4.70 -1.62 16.96
C MET A 155 5.34 -0.43 17.68
N LEU A 156 4.85 -0.09 18.86
CA LEU A 156 5.31 1.06 19.65
C LEU A 156 6.48 0.72 20.58
N PHE A 157 6.47 -0.42 21.25
CA PHE A 157 7.47 -0.82 22.24
C PHE A 157 8.53 -1.79 21.69
N GLY A 158 8.36 -2.26 20.45
CA GLY A 158 9.24 -3.25 19.83
C GLY A 158 8.84 -4.68 20.13
N THR A 159 8.42 -4.96 21.37
CA THR A 159 7.97 -6.27 21.84
C THR A 159 6.54 -6.15 22.36
N GLY A 160 5.67 -7.11 22.00
CA GLY A 160 4.29 -7.16 22.49
C GLY A 160 4.24 -7.46 24.00
N LEU A 161 3.12 -7.13 24.65
CA LEU A 161 2.83 -7.64 26.00
C LEU A 161 2.87 -9.17 26.04
N VAL A 162 2.36 -9.81 24.98
CA VAL A 162 2.64 -11.18 24.56
C VAL A 162 3.72 -11.13 23.47
N GLU A 163 4.89 -11.72 23.68
CA GLU A 163 5.98 -11.66 22.69
C GLU A 163 5.65 -12.46 21.42
N THR A 164 4.99 -13.61 21.59
CA THR A 164 4.53 -14.49 20.51
C THR A 164 3.23 -13.95 19.89
N SER A 165 3.30 -12.82 19.19
CA SER A 165 2.13 -12.18 18.57
C SER A 165 1.34 -13.06 17.59
N GLU A 166 1.95 -14.13 17.10
CA GLU A 166 1.37 -15.16 16.25
C GLU A 166 0.63 -16.27 17.02
N ASP A 167 0.86 -16.42 18.33
CA ASP A 167 0.27 -17.46 19.17
C ASP A 167 -0.15 -16.91 20.54
N PHE A 168 -1.46 -16.73 20.71
CA PHE A 168 -2.12 -16.36 21.97
C PHE A 168 -2.66 -17.60 22.73
N GLY A 169 -2.35 -18.80 22.26
CA GLY A 169 -2.76 -20.06 22.85
C GLY A 169 -1.76 -20.58 23.89
N SER A 170 -1.95 -21.83 24.31
CA SER A 170 -1.14 -22.46 25.37
C SER A 170 0.31 -22.75 24.99
N ARG A 171 0.69 -22.54 23.73
CA ARG A 171 2.06 -22.69 23.22
C ARG A 171 2.76 -21.34 23.04
N GLY A 172 2.02 -20.24 23.15
CA GLY A 172 2.57 -18.90 23.19
C GLY A 172 3.09 -18.54 24.58
N GLU A 173 3.76 -17.41 24.66
CA GLU A 173 4.16 -16.81 25.93
C GLU A 173 2.95 -16.18 26.65
N LEU A 174 2.97 -16.19 27.97
CA LEU A 174 1.99 -15.46 28.75
C LEU A 174 2.23 -13.94 28.64
N PRO A 175 1.17 -13.11 28.77
CA PRO A 175 1.36 -11.67 28.80
C PRO A 175 2.24 -11.25 29.98
N SER A 176 3.25 -10.42 29.72
CA SER A 176 4.08 -9.79 30.77
C SER A 176 3.25 -8.97 31.76
N HIS A 177 2.20 -8.31 31.28
CA HIS A 177 1.28 -7.48 32.06
C HIS A 177 -0.17 -7.81 31.67
N PRO A 178 -0.77 -8.88 32.22
CA PRO A 178 -2.08 -9.36 31.77
C PRO A 178 -3.21 -8.35 32.06
N GLU A 179 -3.20 -7.71 33.23
CA GLU A 179 -4.20 -6.70 33.59
C GLU A 179 -4.15 -5.47 32.68
N LEU A 180 -2.94 -5.06 32.27
CA LEU A 180 -2.75 -3.94 31.33
C LEU A 180 -3.28 -4.30 29.94
N LEU A 181 -2.98 -5.51 29.46
CA LEU A 181 -3.48 -5.99 28.18
C LEU A 181 -5.01 -6.01 28.16
N ASP A 182 -5.62 -6.53 29.22
CA ASP A 182 -7.07 -6.61 29.38
C ASP A 182 -7.70 -5.22 29.44
N TRP A 183 -7.13 -4.31 30.22
CA TRP A 183 -7.60 -2.94 30.32
C TRP A 183 -7.53 -2.20 28.97
N LEU A 184 -6.40 -2.30 28.25
CA LEU A 184 -6.26 -1.70 26.93
C LEU A 184 -7.21 -2.33 25.89
N ALA A 185 -7.47 -3.64 25.99
CA ALA A 185 -8.39 -4.35 25.10
C ALA A 185 -9.84 -3.90 25.28
N VAL A 186 -10.28 -3.73 26.54
CA VAL A 186 -11.60 -3.18 26.87
C VAL A 186 -11.69 -1.72 26.43
N GLU A 187 -10.70 -0.89 26.77
CA GLU A 187 -10.67 0.51 26.35
C GLU A 187 -10.75 0.62 24.82
N PHE A 188 -9.98 -0.18 24.07
CA PHE A 188 -10.04 -0.13 22.61
C PHE A 188 -11.42 -0.49 22.03
N GLN A 189 -12.14 -1.42 22.65
CA GLN A 189 -13.46 -1.87 22.20
C GLN A 189 -14.60 -0.95 22.63
N GLU A 190 -14.48 -0.31 23.80
CA GLU A 190 -15.55 0.47 24.44
C GLU A 190 -15.37 1.98 24.34
N SER A 191 -14.15 2.48 24.10
CA SER A 191 -13.83 3.91 24.19
C SER A 191 -14.80 4.75 23.37
N SER A 192 -15.44 5.68 24.07
CA SER A 192 -16.24 6.76 23.49
C SER A 192 -15.39 8.00 23.19
N ALA A 193 -14.06 7.86 23.08
CA ALA A 193 -13.18 8.98 22.80
C ALA A 193 -13.68 9.78 21.59
N PRO A 194 -13.76 11.12 21.69
CA PRO A 194 -14.16 11.97 20.57
C PRO A 194 -13.29 11.64 19.36
N SER A 195 -13.89 11.33 18.22
CA SER A 195 -13.10 11.19 17.00
C SER A 195 -12.38 12.52 16.74
N LEU A 196 -11.08 12.45 16.50
CA LEU A 196 -10.30 13.58 16.02
C LEU A 196 -10.77 14.08 14.63
N SER A 197 -11.68 13.34 13.97
CA SER A 197 -12.35 13.72 12.72
C SER A 197 -13.78 14.23 12.91
N GLY A 198 -14.24 14.49 14.14
CA GLY A 198 -15.61 14.98 14.42
C GLY A 198 -16.73 13.96 14.22
N SER A 199 -16.42 12.68 13.96
CA SER A 199 -17.40 11.60 13.89
C SER A 199 -17.77 11.09 15.29
N ALA A 200 -19.04 10.72 15.49
CA ALA A 200 -19.57 10.20 16.75
C ALA A 200 -18.68 9.08 17.33
N THR A 201 -18.54 9.08 18.66
CA THR A 201 -17.88 8.08 19.53
C THR A 201 -17.59 6.76 18.83
N ALA A 202 -16.38 6.62 18.29
CA ALA A 202 -16.01 5.45 17.50
C ALA A 202 -15.43 4.37 18.43
N ARG A 203 -16.19 3.30 18.67
CA ARG A 203 -15.63 2.03 19.15
C ARG A 203 -14.51 1.61 18.20
N TRP A 204 -13.48 0.90 18.69
CA TRP A 204 -12.35 0.45 17.88
C TRP A 204 -11.53 1.60 17.25
N ASN A 205 -11.41 2.74 17.94
CA ASN A 205 -10.67 3.89 17.45
C ASN A 205 -9.15 3.73 17.62
N VAL A 206 -8.49 3.32 16.53
CA VAL A 206 -7.03 3.11 16.47
C VAL A 206 -6.26 4.36 16.86
N LYS A 207 -6.69 5.55 16.43
CA LYS A 207 -5.98 6.81 16.71
C LYS A 207 -6.05 7.17 18.20
N ALA A 208 -7.19 6.91 18.84
CA ALA A 208 -7.37 7.12 20.28
C ALA A 208 -6.49 6.17 21.09
N LEU A 209 -6.46 4.87 20.75
CA LEU A 209 -5.60 3.88 21.39
C LEU A 209 -4.11 4.26 21.25
N LEU A 210 -3.66 4.59 20.04
CA LEU A 210 -2.27 5.01 19.82
C LEU A 210 -1.94 6.25 20.63
N LYS A 211 -2.81 7.27 20.64
CA LYS A 211 -2.63 8.48 21.47
C LYS A 211 -2.54 8.14 22.95
N LEU A 212 -3.42 7.27 23.46
CA LEU A 212 -3.41 6.84 24.85
C LEU A 212 -2.06 6.21 25.23
N ILE A 213 -1.56 5.30 24.39
CA ILE A 213 -0.27 4.64 24.63
C ILE A 213 0.88 5.64 24.56
N VAL A 214 0.97 6.45 23.50
CA VAL A 214 2.11 7.38 23.32
C VAL A 214 2.13 8.54 24.31
N MET A 215 0.99 8.85 24.95
CA MET A 215 0.88 9.87 25.99
C MET A 215 1.03 9.29 27.41
N SER A 216 1.14 7.97 27.57
CA SER A 216 1.36 7.34 28.87
C SER A 216 2.69 7.79 29.50
N ALA A 217 2.79 7.70 30.83
CA ALA A 217 4.06 7.92 31.52
C ALA A 217 5.09 6.87 31.07
N THR A 218 4.66 5.62 30.92
CA THR A 218 5.50 4.48 30.52
C THR A 218 6.18 4.70 29.16
N TYR A 219 5.45 5.19 28.17
CA TYR A 219 6.00 5.44 26.83
C TYR A 219 6.94 6.65 26.80
N ARG A 220 6.67 7.67 27.61
CA ARG A 220 7.45 8.92 27.67
C ARG A 220 8.67 8.84 28.59
N GLN A 221 9.00 7.65 29.09
CA GLN A 221 10.23 7.42 29.84
C GLN A 221 11.46 7.63 28.95
N ASP A 222 12.58 7.98 29.58
CA ASP A 222 13.88 8.05 28.93
C ASP A 222 14.33 6.65 28.48
N SER A 223 14.96 6.54 27.32
CA SER A 223 15.47 5.29 26.76
C SER A 223 16.87 4.90 27.29
N ARG A 224 17.54 5.76 28.07
CA ARG A 224 18.82 5.47 28.72
C ARG A 224 18.71 4.26 29.66
N VAL A 225 19.71 3.39 29.62
CA VAL A 225 19.75 2.15 30.41
C VAL A 225 21.12 2.01 31.07
N SER A 226 21.13 1.64 32.35
CA SER A 226 22.38 1.27 33.04
C SER A 226 22.78 -0.17 32.67
N PRO A 227 24.08 -0.51 32.75
CA PRO A 227 24.52 -1.90 32.53
C PRO A 227 23.75 -2.92 33.37
N ASP A 228 23.51 -2.62 34.65
CA ASP A 228 22.76 -3.51 35.56
C ASP A 228 21.30 -3.72 35.12
N HIS A 229 20.63 -2.67 34.63
CA HIS A 229 19.27 -2.79 34.10
C HIS A 229 19.23 -3.57 32.79
N LEU A 230 20.24 -3.38 31.94
CA LEU A 230 20.35 -4.10 30.67
C LEU A 230 20.60 -5.60 30.89
N GLU A 231 21.39 -5.95 31.89
CA GLU A 231 21.64 -7.36 32.26
C GLU A 231 20.37 -8.04 32.79
N ARG A 232 19.58 -7.32 33.60
CA ARG A 232 18.35 -7.86 34.23
C ARG A 232 17.15 -7.92 33.28
N ASP A 233 17.02 -6.93 32.40
CA ASP A 233 15.90 -6.81 31.47
C ASP A 233 16.37 -6.27 30.10
N PRO A 234 17.09 -7.10 29.32
CA PRO A 234 17.64 -6.69 28.03
C PRO A 234 16.55 -6.30 27.02
N GLU A 235 15.38 -6.95 27.10
CA GLU A 235 14.26 -6.76 26.18
C GLU A 235 13.25 -5.70 26.63
N ASN A 236 13.49 -5.04 27.76
CA ASN A 236 12.59 -4.04 28.35
C ASN A 236 11.18 -4.59 28.64
N ARG A 237 11.09 -5.87 29.04
CA ARG A 237 9.84 -6.56 29.39
C ARG A 237 9.17 -5.96 30.61
N LEU A 238 9.95 -5.39 31.55
CA LEU A 238 9.46 -4.73 32.75
C LEU A 238 9.12 -3.25 32.52
N LEU A 239 9.34 -2.73 31.30
CA LEU A 239 9.01 -1.37 30.90
C LEU A 239 9.67 -0.29 31.78
N ALA A 240 10.88 -0.55 32.26
CA ALA A 240 11.65 0.35 33.13
C ALA A 240 12.31 1.52 32.38
N ARG A 241 12.20 1.55 31.04
CA ARG A 241 12.75 2.60 30.16
C ARG A 241 11.87 2.80 28.93
N GLY A 242 12.06 3.92 28.24
CA GLY A 242 11.45 4.20 26.95
C GLY A 242 11.87 3.20 25.86
N PRO A 243 11.00 2.92 24.87
CA PRO A 243 11.31 1.95 23.83
C PRO A 243 12.31 2.52 22.81
N ARG A 244 13.45 1.83 22.66
CA ARG A 244 14.50 2.19 21.70
C ARG A 244 14.65 1.11 20.62
N VAL A 245 14.00 1.30 19.48
CA VAL A 245 14.00 0.33 18.37
C VAL A 245 14.10 1.02 17.01
N ARG A 246 14.84 0.38 16.09
CA ARG A 246 14.95 0.83 14.69
C ARG A 246 13.56 0.94 14.06
N LEU A 247 13.33 2.03 13.35
CA LEU A 247 12.12 2.26 12.56
C LEU A 247 12.00 1.23 11.43
N GLN A 248 10.77 0.96 11.01
CA GLN A 248 10.50 0.10 9.86
C GLN A 248 10.95 0.80 8.57
N ALA A 249 11.25 0.03 7.52
CA ALA A 249 11.71 0.57 6.23
C ALA A 249 10.82 1.70 5.69
N GLU A 250 9.50 1.51 5.76
CA GLU A 250 8.53 2.50 5.31
C GLU A 250 8.61 3.81 6.12
N PHE A 251 8.89 3.71 7.42
CA PHE A 251 8.98 4.87 8.31
C PHE A 251 10.30 5.61 8.14
N ILE A 252 11.42 4.90 7.94
CA ILE A 252 12.72 5.52 7.67
C ILE A 252 12.64 6.38 6.39
N ARG A 253 12.06 5.82 5.32
CA ARG A 253 11.86 6.58 4.08
C ARG A 253 10.89 7.74 4.26
N ASP A 254 9.71 7.51 4.84
CA ASP A 254 8.71 8.56 5.03
C ASP A 254 9.21 9.69 5.96
N GLN A 255 10.04 9.38 6.96
CA GLN A 255 10.68 10.36 7.84
C GLN A 255 11.69 11.21 7.08
N ALA A 256 12.58 10.61 6.29
CA ALA A 256 13.55 11.33 5.47
C ALA A 256 12.86 12.31 4.50
N LEU A 257 11.77 11.88 3.87
CA LEU A 257 10.94 12.73 3.02
C LEU A 257 10.23 13.84 3.83
N ALA A 258 9.78 13.56 5.05
CA ALA A 258 9.08 14.54 5.88
C ALA A 258 10.01 15.66 6.35
N VAL A 259 11.17 15.31 6.91
CA VAL A 259 12.13 16.30 7.44
C VAL A 259 12.78 17.11 6.34
N SER A 260 12.93 16.54 5.14
CA SER A 260 13.42 17.27 3.96
C SER A 260 12.36 18.15 3.28
N GLY A 261 11.09 18.04 3.68
CA GLY A 261 9.98 18.78 3.06
C GLY A 261 9.47 18.20 1.73
N LEU A 262 9.97 17.02 1.32
CA LEU A 262 9.56 16.35 0.08
C LEU A 262 8.21 15.61 0.21
N LEU A 263 7.87 15.12 1.40
CA LEU A 263 6.75 14.19 1.60
C LEU A 263 5.41 14.74 1.11
N LYS A 264 4.75 13.98 0.23
CA LYS A 264 3.40 14.30 -0.28
C LYS A 264 2.33 13.53 0.47
N HIS A 265 1.44 14.27 1.13
CA HIS A 265 0.38 13.73 2.00
C HIS A 265 -0.89 13.25 1.27
N ARG A 266 -0.92 13.21 -0.07
CA ARG A 266 -2.11 12.80 -0.84
C ARG A 266 -2.54 11.37 -0.48
N ILE A 267 -3.77 11.22 0.03
CA ILE A 267 -4.39 9.93 0.33
C ILE A 267 -5.24 9.46 -0.87
N GLY A 268 -5.19 8.16 -1.17
CA GLY A 268 -5.87 7.52 -2.30
C GLY A 268 -5.11 7.61 -3.62
N GLY A 269 -5.70 7.13 -4.70
CA GLY A 269 -5.07 7.09 -6.03
C GLY A 269 -4.13 5.90 -6.26
N PRO A 270 -3.53 5.81 -7.47
CA PRO A 270 -2.75 4.65 -7.88
C PRO A 270 -1.43 4.51 -7.10
N SER A 271 -0.86 3.31 -7.14
CA SER A 271 0.52 3.08 -6.69
C SER A 271 1.53 3.82 -7.55
N VAL A 272 2.67 4.13 -6.96
CA VAL A 272 3.80 4.85 -7.57
C VAL A 272 5.07 4.00 -7.54
N SER A 273 6.03 4.39 -8.36
CA SER A 273 7.31 3.71 -8.54
C SER A 273 8.46 4.66 -8.17
N PRO A 274 8.87 4.75 -6.90
CA PRO A 274 10.02 5.56 -6.47
C PRO A 274 11.35 5.08 -7.08
N TYR A 275 12.46 5.71 -6.70
CA TYR A 275 13.79 5.27 -7.14
C TYR A 275 14.06 3.79 -6.87
N GLN A 276 14.66 3.14 -7.87
CA GLN A 276 15.13 1.76 -7.83
C GLN A 276 16.26 1.60 -8.86
N PRO A 277 17.28 0.76 -8.61
CA PRO A 277 18.28 0.41 -9.61
C PRO A 277 17.65 -0.20 -10.89
N ALA A 278 18.20 0.16 -12.05
CA ALA A 278 17.78 -0.40 -13.33
C ALA A 278 18.11 -1.91 -13.45
N GLY A 279 17.37 -2.65 -14.27
CA GLY A 279 17.68 -4.07 -14.58
C GLY A 279 17.01 -5.11 -13.69
N LEU A 280 16.45 -4.71 -12.55
CA LEU A 280 15.92 -5.65 -11.54
C LEU A 280 14.60 -6.35 -11.94
N TRP A 281 13.87 -5.84 -12.93
CA TRP A 281 12.62 -6.46 -13.40
C TRP A 281 12.83 -7.30 -14.65
N GLU A 282 13.85 -6.96 -15.44
CA GLU A 282 14.20 -7.57 -16.71
C GLU A 282 14.69 -9.01 -16.52
N GLU A 283 15.39 -9.29 -15.42
CA GLU A 283 15.94 -10.63 -15.10
C GLU A 283 14.86 -11.67 -14.72
N LEU A 284 13.64 -11.25 -14.39
CA LEU A 284 12.65 -12.09 -13.69
C LEU A 284 11.36 -12.38 -14.47
N SER A 285 11.16 -11.84 -15.68
CA SER A 285 9.92 -12.06 -16.45
C SER A 285 10.19 -12.38 -17.92
N SER A 286 9.68 -13.51 -18.40
CA SER A 286 9.79 -13.98 -19.79
C SER A 286 8.58 -13.62 -20.68
N ARG A 287 7.61 -12.85 -20.17
CA ARG A 287 6.38 -12.49 -20.91
C ARG A 287 6.30 -10.98 -21.15
N GLY A 288 6.37 -10.59 -22.43
CA GLY A 288 6.31 -9.21 -22.91
C GLY A 288 4.93 -8.57 -22.90
N ASP A 289 4.14 -8.76 -21.85
CA ASP A 289 2.89 -8.02 -21.65
C ASP A 289 3.19 -6.73 -20.88
N SER A 290 2.87 -5.59 -21.50
CA SER A 290 3.13 -4.22 -21.05
C SER A 290 2.21 -3.75 -19.91
N SER A 291 1.29 -4.58 -19.43
CA SER A 291 0.50 -4.26 -18.24
C SER A 291 1.38 -4.13 -16.99
N LYS A 292 1.16 -3.12 -16.13
CA LYS A 292 2.04 -2.78 -15.00
C LYS A 292 2.37 -3.95 -14.06
N TRP A 293 1.49 -4.96 -13.96
CA TRP A 293 1.63 -6.13 -13.10
C TRP A 293 2.44 -7.28 -13.73
N THR A 294 2.58 -7.29 -15.06
CA THR A 294 3.41 -8.24 -15.82
C THR A 294 4.63 -7.58 -16.45
N ALA A 295 4.74 -6.26 -16.32
CA ALA A 295 5.78 -5.44 -16.94
C ALA A 295 7.17 -5.99 -16.64
N GLN A 296 7.93 -6.16 -17.71
CA GLN A 296 9.33 -6.57 -17.69
C GLN A 296 10.25 -5.42 -17.28
N THR A 297 9.84 -4.17 -17.55
CA THR A 297 10.65 -2.98 -17.28
C THR A 297 10.05 -2.16 -16.17
N PHE A 298 10.89 -1.77 -15.22
CA PHE A 298 10.51 -0.82 -14.18
C PHE A 298 10.44 0.59 -14.79
N VAL A 299 9.25 1.20 -14.74
CA VAL A 299 9.08 2.61 -15.12
C VAL A 299 9.00 3.43 -13.84
N GLN A 300 10.05 4.21 -13.59
CA GLN A 300 10.11 5.12 -12.46
C GLN A 300 9.04 6.23 -12.62
N SER A 301 8.40 6.59 -11.51
CA SER A 301 7.53 7.76 -11.43
C SER A 301 8.35 9.06 -11.51
N THR A 302 7.68 10.19 -11.74
CA THR A 302 8.31 11.51 -11.84
C THR A 302 7.56 12.53 -10.97
N GLY A 303 8.24 13.61 -10.59
CA GLY A 303 7.65 14.69 -9.81
C GLY A 303 7.08 14.22 -8.46
N ASP A 304 5.92 14.76 -8.08
CA ASP A 304 5.29 14.52 -6.77
C ASP A 304 5.02 13.03 -6.46
N ASP A 305 4.89 12.18 -7.48
CA ASP A 305 4.66 10.75 -7.28
C ASP A 305 5.90 10.03 -6.68
N LEU A 306 7.12 10.56 -6.87
CA LEU A 306 8.34 10.03 -6.25
C LEU A 306 8.34 10.19 -4.73
N TYR A 307 7.68 11.23 -4.21
CA TYR A 307 7.73 11.61 -2.79
C TYR A 307 6.47 11.24 -2.01
N ARG A 308 5.64 10.35 -2.57
CA ARG A 308 4.47 9.84 -1.84
C ARG A 308 4.92 8.90 -0.71
N ARG A 309 4.04 8.80 0.30
CA ARG A 309 4.17 7.84 1.40
C ARG A 309 4.45 6.44 0.87
N SER A 310 5.37 5.72 1.52
CA SER A 310 5.78 4.36 1.17
C SER A 310 4.63 3.35 1.11
N MET A 311 3.50 3.65 1.75
CA MET A 311 2.25 2.89 1.59
C MET A 311 1.76 2.80 0.13
N TYR A 312 2.09 3.78 -0.72
CA TYR A 312 1.71 3.81 -2.13
C TYR A 312 2.79 3.25 -3.07
N THR A 313 3.95 2.84 -2.56
CA THR A 313 4.98 2.19 -3.38
C THR A 313 4.41 0.92 -4.00
N PHE A 314 4.65 0.73 -5.30
CA PHE A 314 4.25 -0.48 -6.00
C PHE A 314 5.09 -1.67 -5.52
N TRP A 315 4.43 -2.80 -5.25
CA TRP A 315 5.07 -4.03 -4.81
C TRP A 315 4.85 -5.12 -5.85
N LYS A 316 5.89 -5.43 -6.63
CA LYS A 316 5.91 -6.60 -7.51
C LYS A 316 6.30 -7.82 -6.68
N ARG A 317 5.42 -8.82 -6.58
CA ARG A 317 5.62 -10.00 -5.71
C ARG A 317 6.97 -10.69 -5.96
N THR A 318 7.39 -10.79 -7.22
CA THR A 318 8.65 -11.46 -7.59
C THR A 318 9.88 -10.57 -7.53
N SER A 319 9.72 -9.25 -7.43
CA SER A 319 10.82 -8.27 -7.34
C SER A 319 10.38 -7.08 -6.50
N PRO A 320 10.31 -7.24 -5.16
CA PRO A 320 9.91 -6.16 -4.26
C PRO A 320 10.91 -5.00 -4.26
N PRO A 321 10.54 -3.81 -3.75
CA PRO A 321 11.45 -2.67 -3.71
C PRO A 321 12.75 -3.00 -2.92
N PRO A 322 13.94 -2.94 -3.55
CA PRO A 322 15.17 -3.46 -2.95
C PRO A 322 15.59 -2.71 -1.69
N GLN A 323 15.43 -1.39 -1.67
CA GLN A 323 15.70 -0.57 -0.48
C GLN A 323 14.81 -0.96 0.72
N MET A 324 13.56 -1.38 0.47
CA MET A 324 12.65 -1.82 1.53
C MET A 324 13.08 -3.18 2.08
N LEU A 325 13.43 -4.12 1.21
CA LEU A 325 13.94 -5.44 1.59
C LEU A 325 15.21 -5.35 2.42
N ALA A 326 16.17 -4.52 1.99
CA ALA A 326 17.42 -4.33 2.72
C ALA A 326 17.21 -3.70 4.10
N LEU A 327 16.12 -2.96 4.30
CA LEU A 327 15.67 -2.40 5.57
C LEU A 327 14.64 -3.32 6.28
N ASP A 328 14.69 -4.63 6.07
CA ASP A 328 13.87 -5.69 6.69
C ASP A 328 12.35 -5.61 6.41
N ALA A 329 11.92 -4.97 5.31
CA ALA A 329 10.51 -5.09 4.91
C ALA A 329 10.21 -6.53 4.46
N PRO A 330 9.05 -7.10 4.83
CA PRO A 330 8.67 -8.44 4.41
C PRO A 330 8.38 -8.48 2.90
N ASP A 331 8.80 -9.53 2.21
CA ASP A 331 8.62 -9.75 0.76
C ASP A 331 7.14 -9.88 0.31
N ARG A 332 6.23 -10.09 1.26
CA ARG A 332 4.78 -10.32 1.07
C ARG A 332 4.44 -11.63 0.36
N GLU A 333 5.35 -12.60 0.33
CA GLU A 333 5.06 -13.96 -0.13
C GLU A 333 4.33 -14.78 0.94
N THR A 334 4.65 -14.52 2.21
CA THR A 334 4.04 -15.17 3.36
C THR A 334 3.46 -14.17 4.35
N CYS A 335 2.57 -14.64 5.24
CA CYS A 335 2.05 -13.78 6.31
C CYS A 335 3.14 -13.53 7.35
N THR A 336 3.55 -12.28 7.52
CA THR A 336 4.55 -11.87 8.52
C THR A 336 3.87 -11.15 9.68
N VAL A 337 3.74 -11.83 10.81
CA VAL A 337 3.15 -11.25 12.04
C VAL A 337 4.19 -10.45 12.83
N ARG A 338 5.43 -10.98 12.93
CA ARG A 338 6.56 -10.33 13.58
C ARG A 338 7.65 -10.06 12.53
N ARG A 339 7.99 -8.78 12.33
CA ARG A 339 9.04 -8.38 11.39
C ARG A 339 10.41 -8.52 12.05
N ALA A 340 11.39 -9.02 11.30
CA ALA A 340 12.78 -8.99 11.72
C ALA A 340 13.28 -7.54 11.84
N ARG A 341 14.26 -7.32 12.72
CA ARG A 341 14.95 -6.04 12.86
C ARG A 341 16.44 -6.33 12.93
N THR A 342 17.16 -5.89 11.90
CA THR A 342 18.61 -5.96 11.83
C THR A 342 19.18 -4.54 11.76
N ASN A 343 20.43 -4.40 12.20
CA ASN A 343 21.23 -3.18 12.06
C ASN A 343 22.54 -3.60 11.38
N THR A 344 22.60 -3.47 10.05
CA THR A 344 23.75 -3.90 9.27
C THR A 344 24.48 -2.72 8.63
N PRO A 345 25.81 -2.80 8.38
CA PRO A 345 26.53 -1.76 7.65
C PRO A 345 25.92 -1.47 6.26
N LEU A 346 25.34 -2.47 5.61
CA LEU A 346 24.67 -2.31 4.31
C LEU A 346 23.48 -1.35 4.40
N GLN A 347 22.72 -1.38 5.50
CA GLN A 347 21.61 -0.46 5.71
C GLN A 347 22.09 0.98 5.86
N ALA A 348 23.17 1.22 6.60
CA ALA A 348 23.79 2.54 6.69
C ALA A 348 24.26 3.04 5.32
N LEU A 349 24.86 2.17 4.51
CA LEU A 349 25.27 2.50 3.14
C LEU A 349 24.08 2.84 2.23
N ILE A 350 22.93 2.20 2.39
CA ILE A 350 21.73 2.57 1.63
C ILE A 350 21.30 3.99 1.95
N LEU A 351 21.27 4.35 3.23
CA LEU A 351 20.92 5.70 3.67
C LEU A 351 21.92 6.77 3.18
N MET A 352 23.18 6.40 2.93
CA MET A 352 24.19 7.31 2.38
C MET A 352 24.15 7.45 0.85
N ASN A 353 23.66 6.43 0.13
CA ASN A 353 23.90 6.30 -1.32
C ASN A 353 22.64 6.19 -2.18
N ASP A 354 21.51 5.69 -1.64
CA ASP A 354 20.29 5.59 -2.45
C ASP A 354 19.78 7.01 -2.79
N PRO A 355 19.40 7.28 -4.06
CA PRO A 355 18.96 8.60 -4.50
C PRO A 355 17.87 9.21 -3.62
N THR A 356 16.98 8.38 -3.05
CA THR A 356 15.92 8.84 -2.14
C THR A 356 16.49 9.59 -0.94
N TYR A 357 17.56 9.07 -0.31
CA TYR A 357 18.14 9.65 0.90
C TYR A 357 19.15 10.75 0.59
N VAL A 358 19.91 10.63 -0.51
CA VAL A 358 20.81 11.71 -0.96
C VAL A 358 20.01 12.95 -1.35
N GLU A 359 18.93 12.78 -2.11
CA GLU A 359 18.02 13.88 -2.45
C GLU A 359 17.33 14.45 -1.20
N SER A 360 16.89 13.60 -0.26
CA SER A 360 16.34 14.07 1.01
C SER A 360 17.37 14.89 1.81
N SER A 361 18.64 14.49 1.81
CA SER A 361 19.73 15.23 2.46
C SER A 361 19.94 16.60 1.82
N ARG A 362 19.89 16.67 0.49
CA ARG A 362 19.97 17.93 -0.25
C ARG A 362 18.79 18.83 0.06
N MET A 363 17.57 18.31 0.02
CA MET A 363 16.39 19.14 0.30
C MET A 363 16.33 19.58 1.77
N LEU A 364 16.83 18.76 2.69
CA LEU A 364 17.03 19.18 4.08
C LEU A 364 18.05 20.32 4.18
N ALA A 365 19.18 20.24 3.49
CA ALA A 365 20.18 21.31 3.46
C ALA A 365 19.63 22.63 2.88
N GLU A 366 18.80 22.57 1.84
CA GLU A 366 18.11 23.75 1.29
C GLU A 366 17.23 24.42 2.36
N ARG A 367 16.46 23.62 3.11
CA ARG A 367 15.65 24.11 4.22
C ARG A 367 16.50 24.71 5.33
N VAL A 368 17.63 24.09 5.66
CA VAL A 368 18.55 24.61 6.68
C VAL A 368 19.12 25.98 6.26
N LEU A 369 19.50 26.15 4.99
CA LEU A 369 20.04 27.40 4.48
C LEU A 369 19.00 28.53 4.42
N THR A 370 17.72 28.20 4.18
CA THR A 370 16.64 29.16 3.98
C THR A 370 15.83 29.44 5.25
N GLU A 371 15.59 28.44 6.09
CA GLU A 371 14.75 28.50 7.30
C GLU A 371 15.59 28.52 8.60
N GLY A 372 16.84 28.03 8.57
CA GLY A 372 17.64 27.74 9.76
C GLY A 372 18.29 28.94 10.46
N GLY A 373 18.03 30.16 10.02
CA GLY A 373 18.60 31.39 10.60
C GLY A 373 19.85 31.90 9.87
N SER A 374 20.46 32.93 10.46
CA SER A 374 21.53 33.71 9.83
C SER A 374 22.94 33.27 10.21
N THR A 375 23.11 32.54 11.31
CA THR A 375 24.43 32.04 11.76
C THR A 375 24.57 30.53 11.50
N PRO A 376 25.80 30.03 11.29
CA PRO A 376 26.05 28.59 11.17
C PRO A 376 25.51 27.81 12.37
N GLU A 377 25.70 28.32 13.59
CA GLU A 377 25.22 27.67 14.81
C GLU A 377 23.69 27.52 14.87
N GLN A 378 22.95 28.54 14.46
CA GLN A 378 21.49 28.48 14.38
C GLN A 378 21.06 27.42 13.37
N ARG A 379 21.73 27.37 12.21
CA ARG A 379 21.46 26.39 11.15
C ARG A 379 21.79 24.96 11.58
N LEU A 380 22.89 24.75 12.29
CA LEU A 380 23.28 23.46 12.88
C LEU A 380 22.22 22.99 13.89
N THR A 381 21.83 23.88 14.80
CA THR A 381 20.81 23.61 15.82
C THR A 381 19.46 23.30 15.18
N PHE A 382 19.09 24.03 14.13
CA PHE A 382 17.87 23.81 13.36
C PHE A 382 17.88 22.45 12.66
N ALA A 383 18.96 22.13 11.93
CA ALA A 383 19.12 20.85 11.23
C ALA A 383 19.01 19.66 12.19
N PHE A 384 19.76 19.72 13.30
CA PHE A 384 19.78 18.65 14.30
C PHE A 384 18.39 18.47 14.92
N ARG A 385 17.77 19.56 15.40
CA ARG A 385 16.46 19.50 16.06
C ARG A 385 15.35 19.05 15.13
N LEU A 386 15.39 19.44 13.86
CA LEU A 386 14.40 19.05 12.88
C LEU A 386 14.40 17.52 12.63
N VAL A 387 15.57 16.90 12.69
CA VAL A 387 15.73 15.46 12.44
C VAL A 387 15.57 14.62 13.71
N THR A 388 16.20 15.01 14.82
CA THR A 388 16.24 14.23 16.07
C THR A 388 15.15 14.62 17.08
N GLY A 389 14.52 15.79 16.91
CA GLY A 389 13.49 16.29 17.84
C GLY A 389 14.03 16.95 19.11
N ARG A 390 15.34 16.97 19.35
CA ARG A 390 15.99 17.61 20.50
C ARG A 390 17.06 18.63 20.10
N LEU A 391 17.54 19.41 21.06
CA LEU A 391 18.69 20.29 20.82
C LEU A 391 20.00 19.47 20.84
N PRO A 392 20.99 19.86 20.03
CA PRO A 392 22.33 19.29 20.13
C PRO A 392 22.98 19.71 21.44
N THR A 393 23.83 18.85 21.97
CA THR A 393 24.75 19.17 23.06
C THR A 393 25.96 19.95 22.53
N GLU A 394 26.72 20.59 23.42
CA GLU A 394 27.94 21.32 23.02
C GLU A 394 28.94 20.44 22.24
N PRO A 395 29.26 19.19 22.66
CA PRO A 395 30.17 18.33 21.89
C PRO A 395 29.63 17.94 20.51
N GLU A 396 28.31 17.71 20.39
CA GLU A 396 27.69 17.40 19.09
C GLU A 396 27.76 18.60 18.16
N LEU A 397 27.55 19.81 18.69
CA LEU A 397 27.66 21.04 17.95
C LEU A 397 29.10 21.27 17.45
N GLU A 398 30.10 21.05 18.29
CA GLU A 398 31.52 21.13 17.92
C GLU A 398 31.87 20.17 16.78
N VAL A 399 31.43 18.91 16.86
CA VAL A 399 31.64 17.92 15.79
C VAL A 399 30.98 18.36 14.48
N MET A 400 29.72 18.82 14.54
CA MET A 400 29.02 19.30 13.34
C MET A 400 29.69 20.54 12.73
N GLN A 401 30.20 21.46 13.54
CA GLN A 401 30.97 22.61 13.08
C GLN A 401 32.25 22.18 12.36
N SER A 402 33.00 21.24 12.94
CA SER A 402 34.22 20.70 12.33
C SER A 402 33.93 20.04 10.98
N VAL A 403 32.89 19.21 10.91
CA VAL A 403 32.49 18.55 9.65
C VAL A 403 32.07 19.57 8.61
N LEU A 404 31.26 20.57 8.99
CA LEU A 404 30.83 21.62 8.07
C LEU A 404 32.02 22.40 7.51
N GLN A 405 33.02 22.71 8.33
CA GLN A 405 34.23 23.41 7.91
C GLN A 405 35.01 22.56 6.90
N GLU A 406 35.27 21.29 7.20
CA GLU A 406 36.00 20.37 6.31
C GLU A 406 35.30 20.22 4.95
N GLN A 407 33.98 20.00 4.96
CA GLN A 407 33.20 19.89 3.71
C GLN A 407 33.18 21.20 2.93
N SER A 408 33.12 22.35 3.62
CA SER A 408 33.18 23.67 2.98
C SER A 408 34.52 23.92 2.30
N GLU A 409 35.63 23.51 2.91
CA GLU A 409 36.97 23.61 2.32
C GLU A 409 37.13 22.68 1.12
N LEU A 410 36.63 21.44 1.21
CA LEU A 410 36.64 20.47 0.12
C LEU A 410 35.91 21.01 -1.11
N TYR A 411 34.65 21.44 -0.97
CA TYR A 411 33.85 21.87 -2.11
C TYR A 411 34.28 23.22 -2.70
N LYS A 412 34.93 24.09 -1.91
CA LYS A 412 35.61 25.29 -2.45
C LYS A 412 36.72 24.92 -3.42
N ASN A 413 37.46 23.84 -3.15
CA ASN A 413 38.52 23.35 -4.03
C ASN A 413 37.99 22.48 -5.19
N GLU A 414 36.80 21.90 -5.04
CA GLU A 414 36.22 20.94 -5.98
C GLU A 414 34.76 21.28 -6.36
N THR A 415 34.55 22.47 -6.92
CA THR A 415 33.20 22.97 -7.26
C THR A 415 32.42 22.06 -8.22
N ASP A 416 33.11 21.32 -9.10
CA ASP A 416 32.44 20.37 -10.00
C ASP A 416 31.83 19.17 -9.24
N LYS A 417 32.49 18.70 -8.17
CA LYS A 417 31.93 17.65 -7.31
C LYS A 417 30.74 18.16 -6.50
N ALA A 418 30.75 19.44 -6.11
CA ALA A 418 29.59 20.07 -5.47
C ALA A 418 28.36 20.03 -6.39
N LYS A 419 28.53 20.45 -7.65
CA LYS A 419 27.45 20.40 -8.65
C LYS A 419 27.00 18.97 -8.95
N GLN A 420 27.93 18.00 -8.98
CA GLN A 420 27.58 16.59 -9.18
C GLN A 420 26.70 16.07 -8.05
N LEU A 421 27.05 16.36 -6.78
CA LEU A 421 26.24 15.99 -5.62
C LEU A 421 24.85 16.64 -5.67
N LEU A 422 24.81 17.95 -5.97
CA LEU A 422 23.55 18.70 -6.06
C LEU A 422 22.65 18.27 -7.23
N SER A 423 23.19 17.52 -8.19
CA SER A 423 22.43 16.96 -9.31
C SER A 423 21.79 15.60 -9.00
N ASN A 424 21.93 15.09 -7.77
CA ASN A 424 21.29 13.84 -7.36
C ASN A 424 19.79 14.03 -7.06
N GLY A 425 18.96 13.15 -7.63
CA GLY A 425 17.51 13.18 -7.50
C GLY A 425 16.80 13.81 -8.71
N ASP A 426 15.47 13.91 -8.64
CA ASP A 426 14.58 14.47 -9.68
C ASP A 426 14.28 15.95 -9.41
N ARG A 427 14.28 16.36 -8.14
CA ARG A 427 14.08 17.74 -7.73
C ARG A 427 15.28 18.59 -8.14
N THR A 428 15.06 19.68 -8.86
CA THR A 428 16.14 20.64 -9.15
C THR A 428 16.58 21.37 -7.88
N TRP A 429 17.88 21.64 -7.74
CA TRP A 429 18.43 22.43 -6.64
C TRP A 429 18.25 23.93 -6.88
N ASN A 430 18.15 24.73 -5.81
CA ASN A 430 18.00 26.18 -5.90
C ASN A 430 19.31 26.86 -6.36
N SER A 431 19.31 27.39 -7.60
CA SER A 431 20.46 28.06 -8.20
C SER A 431 20.84 29.41 -7.57
N GLU A 432 20.02 29.96 -6.67
CA GLU A 432 20.34 31.18 -5.93
C GLU A 432 21.30 30.94 -4.76
N LEU A 433 21.44 29.68 -4.32
CA LEU A 433 22.36 29.30 -3.25
C LEU A 433 23.76 29.04 -3.81
N ASP A 434 24.78 29.37 -3.02
CA ASP A 434 26.16 29.01 -3.36
C ASP A 434 26.30 27.47 -3.41
N PRO A 435 26.70 26.89 -4.55
CA PRO A 435 26.72 25.44 -4.72
C PRO A 435 27.72 24.75 -3.78
N CYS A 436 28.81 25.42 -3.38
CA CYS A 436 29.80 24.84 -2.49
C CYS A 436 29.29 24.79 -1.05
N GLU A 437 28.69 25.90 -0.56
CA GLU A 437 28.00 25.93 0.73
C GLU A 437 26.86 24.90 0.77
N PHE A 438 26.04 24.84 -0.28
CA PHE A 438 24.93 23.90 -0.35
C PHE A 438 25.40 22.44 -0.35
N ALA A 439 26.46 22.10 -1.09
CA ALA A 439 27.03 20.75 -1.04
C ALA A 439 27.57 20.40 0.36
N ALA A 440 28.22 21.34 1.06
CA ALA A 440 28.71 21.12 2.41
C ALA A 440 27.57 20.84 3.41
N TRP A 441 26.50 21.63 3.37
CA TRP A 441 25.31 21.39 4.19
C TRP A 441 24.57 20.10 3.81
N THR A 442 24.64 19.68 2.53
CA THR A 442 24.08 18.40 2.08
C THR A 442 24.79 17.22 2.73
N MET A 443 26.12 17.26 2.81
CA MET A 443 26.90 16.22 3.49
C MET A 443 26.65 16.18 4.99
N LEU A 444 26.55 17.35 5.63
CA LEU A 444 26.15 17.42 7.04
C LEU A 444 24.73 16.85 7.26
N SER A 445 23.78 17.21 6.39
CA SER A 445 22.41 16.71 6.46
C SER A 445 22.34 15.19 6.27
N SER A 446 23.16 14.64 5.36
CA SER A 446 23.32 13.20 5.17
C SER A 446 23.87 12.51 6.42
N MET A 447 24.88 13.10 7.06
CA MET A 447 25.41 12.59 8.34
C MET A 447 24.33 12.56 9.42
N ILE A 448 23.57 13.64 9.60
CA ILE A 448 22.49 13.71 10.60
C ILE A 448 21.40 12.69 10.29
N LEU A 449 21.01 12.53 9.02
CA LEU A 449 20.01 11.54 8.59
C LEU A 449 20.45 10.09 8.80
N ASN A 450 21.76 9.83 8.88
CA ASN A 450 22.34 8.50 9.09
C ASN A 450 22.57 8.16 10.57
N LEU A 451 22.36 9.09 11.50
CA LEU A 451 22.55 8.83 12.93
C LEU A 451 21.64 7.69 13.40
N ASP A 452 22.15 6.85 14.30
CA ASP A 452 21.33 5.82 14.96
C ASP A 452 20.09 6.45 15.61
N GLU A 453 20.23 7.63 16.24
CA GLU A 453 19.10 8.38 16.81
C GLU A 453 18.06 8.84 15.78
N THR A 454 18.44 9.01 14.52
CA THR A 454 17.48 9.39 13.47
C THR A 454 16.65 8.20 13.03
N VAL A 455 17.29 7.05 12.84
CA VAL A 455 16.67 5.83 12.31
C VAL A 455 16.08 4.93 13.40
N THR A 456 16.36 5.26 14.66
CA THR A 456 15.87 4.58 15.85
C THR A 456 14.93 5.52 16.58
N LYS A 457 13.83 4.97 17.09
CA LYS A 457 12.97 5.70 18.01
C LYS A 457 13.71 5.90 19.34
N SER A 458 13.80 7.13 19.85
CA SER A 458 14.51 7.47 21.10
C SER A 458 13.63 8.04 22.19
#